data_AF-A0A651I3H4-F1
#
_entry.id   AF-A0A651I3H4-F1
#
_cell.length_a   1.000
_cell.length_b   1.000
_cell.length_c   1.000
_cell.angle_alpha   90.00
_cell.angle_beta   90.00
_cell.angle_gamma   90.00
#
_symmetry.space_group_name_H-M   'P 1'
#
loop_
_entity.id
_entity.type
_entity.pdbx_description
1 polymer ?
#
loop_
_entity_poly.entity_id
_entity_poly.type
_entity_poly.pdbx_seq_one_letter_code
_entity_poly.pdbx_strand_id
1 'polypeptide(L)'
;MLINIGLKKYSFKVLANHYVLIGLSTLGAYLIFKFSPYLADQIYGELIFPSFRLILDTIHFTFPVPVFLCLIPLVFGVFIYYSISILSTGVKPKGVRLLNWMKFILYFSIIISSSFYWLWGFNYLRTSSIDKLELRTQPIEQDRVFEMLEQQTFTLNLLRKKLSQIEALNPEDNFLGIKPDYCLLSSGLQDFLRDHGFASFGKFRLRYWRPEGILLRNSTAGMYFPFTGEPTIDPGLHPLQKPFTASHEMAHAAGFTDEGFCNLVAWLVCIHSEDNFIRYAGQLALWRYTARAASQLNRERYVAFIDKYLSDEIRSDLLSIQENRDRFPDFFPGLQRRVYDTYLRAHGVSEGIASYNNLLMLVESYSARFE
;
A
#
# COMPACT_ATOMS: atom_id res chain seq x y z
N MET A 1 46.34 -26.33 -40.86
CA MET A 1 45.08 -26.59 -40.15
C MET A 1 45.26 -26.17 -38.69
N LEU A 2 44.98 -24.90 -38.39
CA LEU A 2 44.92 -24.37 -37.03
C LEU A 2 43.53 -23.71 -36.91
N ILE A 3 42.72 -24.28 -36.04
CA ILE A 3 41.33 -23.87 -35.79
C ILE A 3 41.39 -22.50 -35.12
N ASN A 4 41.15 -21.46 -35.92
CA ASN A 4 40.94 -20.11 -35.42
C ASN A 4 39.54 -20.06 -34.82
N ILE A 5 39.42 -20.34 -33.51
CA ILE A 5 38.18 -20.21 -32.75
C ILE A 5 37.85 -18.72 -32.71
N GLY A 6 37.08 -18.29 -33.69
CA GLY A 6 36.56 -16.93 -33.82
C GLY A 6 35.56 -16.62 -32.72
N LEU A 7 36.04 -16.35 -31.51
CA LEU A 7 35.35 -15.53 -30.52
C LEU A 7 35.42 -14.06 -30.98
N LYS A 8 34.87 -13.79 -32.17
CA LYS A 8 34.81 -12.45 -32.78
C LYS A 8 33.76 -11.63 -32.04
N LYS A 9 34.21 -10.60 -31.31
CA LYS A 9 33.67 -9.21 -31.25
C LYS A 9 32.17 -8.95 -30.96
N TYR A 10 31.32 -9.97 -30.85
CA TYR A 10 29.87 -9.81 -30.69
C TYR A 10 29.45 -9.63 -29.23
N SER A 11 30.20 -10.14 -28.24
CA SER A 11 29.82 -9.99 -26.83
C SER A 11 29.96 -8.54 -26.33
N PHE A 12 31.00 -7.81 -26.76
CA PHE A 12 31.22 -6.44 -26.32
C PHE A 12 30.21 -5.42 -26.88
N LYS A 13 29.67 -5.63 -28.09
CA LYS A 13 28.63 -4.73 -28.64
C LYS A 13 27.28 -4.88 -27.94
N VAL A 14 26.99 -6.05 -27.35
CA VAL A 14 25.77 -6.26 -26.56
C VAL A 14 25.90 -5.60 -25.18
N LEU A 15 27.09 -5.64 -24.55
CA LEU A 15 27.38 -4.88 -23.32
C LEU A 15 27.42 -3.36 -23.53
N ALA A 16 27.75 -2.90 -24.74
CA ALA A 16 27.68 -1.48 -25.11
C ALA A 16 26.24 -0.97 -25.33
N ASN A 17 25.23 -1.83 -25.26
CA ASN A 17 23.84 -1.41 -25.32
C ASN A 17 23.42 -0.87 -23.94
N HIS A 18 23.14 0.44 -23.88
CA HIS A 18 22.75 1.13 -22.64
C HIS A 18 21.59 0.46 -21.89
N TYR A 19 20.64 -0.20 -22.58
CA TYR A 19 19.55 -0.91 -21.90
C TYR A 19 20.05 -2.12 -21.11
N VAL A 20 21.01 -2.87 -21.67
CA VAL A 20 21.62 -4.01 -21.00
C VAL A 20 22.42 -3.53 -19.79
N LEU A 21 23.13 -2.40 -19.91
CA LEU A 21 23.85 -1.79 -18.80
C LEU A 21 22.91 -1.35 -17.65
N ILE A 22 21.76 -0.76 -17.97
CA ILE A 22 20.71 -0.43 -16.98
C ILE A 22 20.21 -1.70 -16.27
N GLY A 23 19.93 -2.77 -17.02
CA GLY A 23 19.50 -4.04 -16.43
C GLY A 23 20.58 -4.66 -15.53
N LEU A 24 21.83 -4.67 -15.98
CA LEU A 24 22.96 -5.22 -15.22
C LEU A 24 23.29 -4.40 -13.97
N SER A 25 23.23 -3.07 -14.04
CA SER A 25 23.42 -2.19 -12.88
C SER A 25 22.31 -2.38 -11.84
N THR A 26 21.05 -2.50 -12.28
CA THR A 26 19.93 -2.79 -11.38
C THR A 26 20.09 -4.17 -10.74
N LEU A 27 20.49 -5.18 -11.51
CA LEU A 27 20.77 -6.52 -10.98
C LEU A 27 21.93 -6.50 -9.98
N GLY A 28 23.00 -5.76 -10.28
CA GLY A 28 24.14 -5.58 -9.38
C GLY A 28 23.70 -4.94 -8.05
N ALA A 29 22.93 -3.85 -8.11
CA ALA A 29 22.36 -3.20 -6.93
C ALA A 29 21.43 -4.15 -6.15
N TYR A 30 20.57 -4.90 -6.85
CA TYR A 30 19.71 -5.91 -6.24
C TYR A 30 20.51 -6.94 -5.45
N LEU A 31 21.58 -7.49 -6.04
CA LEU A 31 22.41 -8.48 -5.36
C LEU A 31 23.11 -7.88 -4.15
N ILE A 32 23.68 -6.67 -4.27
CA ILE A 32 24.32 -5.96 -3.16
C ILE A 32 23.34 -5.77 -2.00
N PHE A 33 22.16 -5.23 -2.28
CA PHE A 33 21.14 -4.94 -1.27
C PHE A 33 20.55 -6.22 -0.66
N LYS A 34 20.34 -7.27 -1.47
CA LYS A 34 19.84 -8.55 -0.99
C LYS A 34 20.80 -9.24 -0.01
N PHE A 35 22.10 -9.19 -0.28
CA PHE A 35 23.11 -9.78 0.61
C PHE A 35 23.54 -8.87 1.76
N SER A 36 23.19 -7.57 1.69
CA SER A 36 23.49 -6.60 2.73
C SER A 36 22.33 -5.61 2.92
N PRO A 37 21.27 -6.01 3.65
CA PRO A 37 20.13 -5.13 3.96
C PRO A 37 20.54 -3.80 4.63
N TYR A 38 21.62 -3.83 5.42
CA TYR A 38 22.22 -2.62 5.99
C TYR A 38 22.61 -1.58 4.94
N LEU A 39 23.18 -2.02 3.80
CA LEU A 39 23.50 -1.11 2.69
C LEU A 39 22.25 -0.65 1.96
N ALA A 40 21.23 -1.51 1.87
CA ALA A 40 19.93 -1.11 1.33
C ALA A 40 19.31 0.01 2.18
N ASP A 41 19.42 -0.06 3.51
CA ASP A 41 18.94 1.00 4.40
C ASP A 41 19.71 2.30 4.23
N GLN A 42 21.03 2.26 4.35
CA GLN A 42 21.86 3.47 4.34
C GLN A 42 21.92 4.14 2.96
N ILE A 43 22.11 3.36 1.89
CA ILE A 43 22.28 3.91 0.55
C ILE A 43 20.90 4.15 -0.07
N TYR A 44 20.02 3.15 -0.08
CA TYR A 44 18.75 3.29 -0.76
C TYR A 44 17.70 3.99 0.11
N GLY A 45 17.48 3.49 1.33
CA GLY A 45 16.41 3.96 2.23
C GLY A 45 16.60 5.37 2.79
N GLU A 46 17.84 5.78 3.08
CA GLU A 46 18.14 7.08 3.71
C GLU A 46 18.60 8.15 2.72
N LEU A 47 19.14 7.76 1.56
CA LEU A 47 19.66 8.71 0.57
C LEU A 47 18.86 8.70 -0.74
N ILE A 48 18.87 7.58 -1.47
CA ILE A 48 18.34 7.54 -2.85
C ILE A 48 16.81 7.70 -2.87
N PHE A 49 16.08 6.90 -2.10
CA PHE A 49 14.62 6.89 -2.08
C PHE A 49 14.02 8.21 -1.58
N PRO A 50 14.48 8.79 -0.44
CA PRO A 50 14.02 10.11 0.00
C PRO A 50 14.27 11.22 -1.03
N SER A 51 15.42 11.19 -1.70
CA SER A 51 15.75 12.18 -2.74
C SER A 51 14.78 12.12 -3.92
N PHE A 52 14.50 10.92 -4.44
CA PHE A 52 13.49 10.77 -5.50
C PHE A 52 12.10 11.17 -5.03
N ARG A 53 11.74 10.85 -3.77
CA ARG A 53 10.45 11.26 -3.21
C ARG A 53 10.29 12.78 -3.21
N LEU A 54 11.29 13.53 -2.76
CA LEU A 54 11.22 14.99 -2.71
C LEU A 54 11.03 15.62 -4.11
N ILE A 55 11.67 15.04 -5.13
CA ILE A 55 11.48 15.45 -6.52
C ILE A 55 10.04 15.16 -6.97
N LEU A 56 9.54 13.95 -6.70
CA LEU A 56 8.17 13.55 -7.06
C LEU A 56 7.11 14.40 -6.35
N ASP A 57 7.27 14.68 -5.07
CA ASP A 57 6.36 15.55 -4.32
C ASP A 57 6.32 16.98 -4.89
N THR A 58 7.46 17.50 -5.36
CA THR A 58 7.52 18.79 -6.05
C THR A 58 6.72 18.76 -7.37
N ILE A 59 6.90 17.71 -8.17
CA ILE A 59 6.13 17.51 -9.41
C ILE A 59 4.64 17.43 -9.08
N HIS A 60 4.23 16.60 -8.12
CA HIS A 60 2.83 16.46 -7.73
C HIS A 60 2.24 17.74 -7.17
N PHE A 61 3.02 18.64 -6.58
CA PHE A 61 2.49 19.91 -6.14
C PHE A 61 2.00 20.75 -7.33
N THR A 62 2.76 20.76 -8.43
CA THR A 62 2.45 21.52 -9.65
C THR A 62 1.28 20.93 -10.44
N PHE A 63 1.16 19.60 -10.50
CA PHE A 63 0.10 18.96 -11.30
C PHE A 63 -1.24 18.90 -10.54
N PRO A 64 -2.35 19.40 -11.13
CA PRO A 64 -3.65 19.41 -10.47
C PRO A 64 -4.30 18.02 -10.44
N VAL A 65 -3.96 17.16 -11.39
CA VAL A 65 -4.46 15.78 -11.54
C VAL A 65 -3.39 14.77 -11.18
N PRO A 66 -3.76 13.53 -10.78
CA PRO A 66 -2.79 12.48 -10.53
C PRO A 66 -1.94 12.17 -11.77
N VAL A 67 -0.62 12.11 -11.63
CA VAL A 67 0.33 11.98 -12.75
C VAL A 67 0.19 10.62 -13.44
N PHE A 68 -0.17 9.58 -12.70
CA PHE A 68 -0.33 8.24 -13.27
C PHE A 68 -1.40 8.18 -14.37
N LEU A 69 -2.42 9.05 -14.33
CA LEU A 69 -3.46 9.14 -15.36
C LEU A 69 -2.91 9.59 -16.72
N CYS A 70 -1.82 10.34 -16.73
CA CYS A 70 -1.12 10.72 -17.97
C CYS A 70 0.00 9.74 -18.31
N LEU A 71 0.73 9.26 -17.30
CA LEU A 71 1.89 8.39 -17.49
C LEU A 71 1.50 7.03 -18.07
N ILE A 72 0.44 6.39 -17.56
CA ILE A 72 0.03 5.05 -18.01
C ILE A 72 -0.39 5.05 -19.49
N PRO A 73 -1.31 5.92 -19.96
CA PRO A 73 -1.67 5.97 -21.38
C PRO A 73 -0.49 6.35 -22.27
N LEU A 74 0.40 7.23 -21.82
CA LEU A 74 1.60 7.61 -22.57
C LEU A 74 2.52 6.41 -22.78
N VAL A 75 2.90 5.71 -21.71
CA VAL A 75 3.78 4.54 -21.77
C VAL A 75 3.16 3.43 -22.63
N PHE A 76 1.86 3.18 -22.46
CA PHE A 76 1.15 2.16 -23.24
C PHE A 76 0.99 2.55 -24.71
N GLY A 77 0.71 3.83 -25.00
CA GLY A 77 0.63 4.37 -26.35
C GLY A 77 1.97 4.30 -27.08
N VAL A 78 3.07 4.64 -26.41
CA VAL A 78 4.43 4.46 -26.92
C VAL A 78 4.71 2.97 -27.21
N PHE A 79 4.36 2.08 -26.29
CA PHE A 79 4.52 0.64 -26.47
C PHE A 79 3.76 0.12 -27.71
N ILE A 80 2.49 0.50 -27.87
CA ILE A 80 1.65 0.13 -29.01
C ILE A 80 2.23 0.70 -30.31
N TYR A 81 2.54 2.00 -30.33
CA TYR A 81 3.05 2.68 -31.52
C TYR A 81 4.32 2.00 -32.05
N TYR A 82 5.30 1.74 -31.19
CA TYR A 82 6.54 1.05 -31.59
C TYR A 82 6.30 -0.41 -31.97
N SER A 83 5.40 -1.11 -31.27
CA SER A 83 5.01 -2.47 -31.64
C SER A 83 4.43 -2.54 -33.05
N ILE A 84 3.48 -1.64 -33.36
CA ILE A 84 2.87 -1.55 -34.69
C ILE A 84 3.93 -1.17 -35.73
N SER A 85 4.76 -0.16 -35.47
CA SER A 85 5.80 0.29 -36.40
C SER A 85 6.79 -0.83 -36.76
N ILE A 86 7.26 -1.59 -35.77
CA ILE A 86 8.18 -2.71 -36.01
C ILE A 86 7.51 -3.81 -36.84
N LEU A 87 6.25 -4.14 -36.55
CA LEU A 87 5.52 -5.22 -37.19
C LEU A 87 4.96 -4.84 -38.58
N SER A 88 4.62 -3.58 -38.81
CA SER A 88 4.01 -3.08 -40.06
C SER A 88 5.01 -2.70 -41.13
N THR A 89 6.30 -2.54 -40.81
CA THR A 89 7.33 -2.24 -41.80
C THR A 89 7.46 -3.33 -42.88
N GLY A 90 6.83 -3.12 -44.03
CA GLY A 90 6.83 -4.07 -45.16
C GLY A 90 8.21 -4.30 -45.79
N VAL A 91 9.20 -3.47 -45.45
CA VAL A 91 10.56 -3.52 -45.99
C VAL A 91 11.36 -4.71 -45.47
N LYS A 92 11.02 -5.28 -44.30
CA LYS A 92 11.80 -6.36 -43.67
C LYS A 92 11.08 -7.72 -43.70
N PRO A 93 11.82 -8.85 -43.88
CA PRO A 93 11.26 -10.19 -43.76
C PRO A 93 10.53 -10.42 -42.43
N LYS A 94 9.49 -11.27 -42.42
CA LYS A 94 8.66 -11.55 -41.23
C LYS A 94 9.49 -11.99 -40.02
N GLY A 95 10.47 -12.89 -40.21
CA GLY A 95 11.33 -13.37 -39.12
C GLY A 95 12.21 -12.28 -38.50
N VAL A 96 12.71 -11.34 -39.31
CA VAL A 96 13.52 -10.21 -38.83
C VAL A 96 12.65 -9.21 -38.05
N ARG A 97 11.40 -8.98 -38.48
CA ARG A 97 10.42 -8.17 -37.74
C ARG A 97 10.10 -8.77 -36.38
N LEU A 98 9.82 -10.06 -36.32
CA LEU A 98 9.54 -10.76 -35.06
C LEU A 98 10.72 -10.66 -34.09
N LEU A 99 11.96 -10.88 -34.57
CA LEU A 99 13.16 -10.74 -33.75
C LEU A 99 13.34 -9.33 -33.19
N ASN A 100 13.11 -8.30 -34.00
CA ASN A 100 13.20 -6.90 -33.55
C ASN A 100 12.11 -6.57 -32.53
N TRP A 101 10.90 -7.10 -32.69
CA TRP A 101 9.81 -6.90 -31.75
C TRP A 101 10.08 -7.60 -30.41
N MET A 102 10.62 -8.83 -30.43
CA MET A 102 11.06 -9.51 -29.20
C MET A 102 12.17 -8.74 -28.47
N LYS A 103 13.14 -8.18 -29.21
CA LYS A 103 14.17 -7.30 -28.62
C LYS A 103 13.57 -6.04 -28.01
N PHE A 104 12.59 -5.43 -28.67
CA PHE A 104 11.86 -4.28 -28.15
C PHE A 104 11.15 -4.63 -26.83
N ILE A 105 10.40 -5.75 -26.78
CA ILE A 105 9.76 -6.22 -25.55
C ILE A 105 10.77 -6.45 -24.44
N LEU A 106 11.90 -7.10 -24.75
CA LEU A 106 12.96 -7.34 -23.78
C LEU A 106 13.50 -6.03 -23.20
N TYR A 107 13.85 -5.06 -24.05
CA TYR A 107 14.37 -3.77 -23.58
C TYR A 107 13.32 -2.96 -22.82
N PHE A 108 12.07 -2.97 -23.29
CA PHE A 108 10.96 -2.33 -22.59
C PHE A 108 10.77 -2.95 -21.19
N SER A 109 10.81 -4.28 -21.09
CA SER A 109 10.69 -5.00 -19.81
C SER A 109 11.85 -4.69 -18.88
N ILE A 110 13.08 -4.60 -19.39
CA ILE A 110 14.27 -4.20 -18.61
C ILE A 110 14.08 -2.79 -18.06
N ILE A 111 13.64 -1.83 -18.88
CA ILE A 111 13.42 -0.44 -18.46
C ILE A 111 12.35 -0.39 -17.38
N ILE A 112 11.17 -0.97 -17.63
CA ILE A 112 10.05 -0.94 -16.67
C ILE A 112 10.44 -1.59 -15.35
N SER A 113 11.09 -2.75 -15.38
CA SER A 113 11.52 -3.45 -14.16
C SER A 113 12.60 -2.65 -13.42
N SER A 114 13.57 -2.08 -14.15
CA SER A 114 14.63 -1.27 -13.54
C SER A 114 14.04 0.00 -12.91
N SER A 115 13.15 0.70 -13.61
CA SER A 115 12.45 1.86 -13.08
C SER A 115 11.67 1.51 -11.82
N PHE A 116 10.98 0.37 -11.77
CA PHE A 116 10.29 -0.07 -10.55
C PHE A 116 11.26 -0.22 -9.37
N TYR A 117 12.39 -0.93 -9.56
CA TYR A 117 13.36 -1.14 -8.48
C TYR A 117 13.99 0.16 -7.97
N TRP A 118 14.41 1.03 -8.89
CA TRP A 118 15.02 2.31 -8.51
C TRP A 118 14.02 3.27 -7.86
N LEU A 119 12.78 3.31 -8.33
CA LEU A 119 11.75 4.21 -7.78
C LEU A 119 11.18 3.71 -6.45
N TRP A 120 11.08 2.40 -6.23
CA TRP A 120 10.51 1.87 -4.99
C TRP A 120 10.93 0.45 -4.62
N GLY A 121 11.14 -0.45 -5.60
CA GLY A 121 11.25 -1.89 -5.35
C GLY A 121 12.44 -2.31 -4.48
N PHE A 122 13.52 -1.53 -4.39
CA PHE A 122 14.59 -1.81 -3.44
C PHE A 122 14.18 -1.64 -1.97
N ASN A 123 13.05 -1.00 -1.67
CA ASN A 123 12.51 -0.98 -0.31
C ASN A 123 12.21 -2.38 0.24
N TYR A 124 11.92 -3.38 -0.60
CA TYR A 124 11.74 -4.77 -0.16
C TYR A 124 13.03 -5.44 0.36
N LEU A 125 14.20 -4.88 0.04
CA LEU A 125 15.50 -5.43 0.44
C LEU A 125 16.09 -4.73 1.67
N ARG A 126 15.39 -3.73 2.20
CA ARG A 126 15.75 -3.04 3.44
C ARG A 126 15.52 -3.96 4.64
N THR A 127 16.14 -3.64 5.77
CA THR A 127 15.79 -4.30 7.03
C THR A 127 14.31 -4.05 7.32
N SER A 128 13.60 -5.11 7.71
CA SER A 128 12.18 -5.04 8.02
C SER A 128 11.91 -3.95 9.06
N SER A 129 10.87 -3.14 8.86
CA SER A 129 10.47 -2.13 9.84
C SER A 129 10.04 -2.75 11.17
N ILE A 130 9.47 -3.96 11.12
CA ILE A 130 9.11 -4.75 12.31
C ILE A 130 10.37 -5.07 13.11
N ASP A 131 11.45 -5.50 12.43
CA ASP A 131 12.74 -5.82 13.08
C ASP A 131 13.45 -4.55 13.59
N LYS A 132 13.39 -3.44 12.83
CA LYS A 132 13.97 -2.16 13.26
C LYS A 132 13.34 -1.62 14.54
N LEU A 133 12.03 -1.80 14.68
CA LEU A 133 11.32 -1.47 15.91
C LEU A 133 11.34 -2.61 16.92
N GLU A 134 12.04 -3.71 16.62
CA GLU A 134 12.16 -4.92 17.44
C GLU A 134 10.80 -5.44 17.94
N LEU A 135 9.77 -5.35 17.09
CA LEU A 135 8.43 -5.81 17.38
C LEU A 135 8.39 -7.34 17.25
N ARG A 136 8.09 -8.02 18.36
CA ARG A 136 7.97 -9.48 18.41
C ARG A 136 6.51 -9.91 18.36
N THR A 137 6.04 -10.31 17.19
CA THR A 137 4.67 -10.83 17.05
C THR A 137 4.58 -12.25 17.62
N GLN A 138 3.56 -12.48 18.45
CA GLN A 138 3.22 -13.79 18.99
C GLN A 138 1.74 -14.06 18.74
N PRO A 139 1.32 -15.32 18.49
CA PRO A 139 -0.10 -15.65 18.40
C PRO A 139 -0.88 -15.12 19.61
N ILE A 140 -1.98 -14.42 19.35
CA ILE A 140 -2.82 -13.86 20.41
C ILE A 140 -3.80 -14.93 20.87
N GLU A 141 -3.81 -15.19 22.18
CA GLU A 141 -4.76 -16.08 22.81
C GLU A 141 -6.20 -15.58 22.68
N GLN A 142 -7.15 -16.50 22.61
CA GLN A 142 -8.55 -16.15 22.40
C GLN A 142 -9.07 -15.12 23.41
N ASP A 143 -8.78 -15.32 24.70
CA ASP A 143 -9.25 -14.41 25.75
C ASP A 143 -8.67 -13.00 25.59
N ARG A 144 -7.41 -12.90 25.17
CA ARG A 144 -6.78 -11.62 24.89
C ARG A 144 -7.45 -10.88 23.73
N VAL A 145 -7.87 -11.58 22.67
CA VAL A 145 -8.65 -10.96 21.58
C VAL A 145 -9.97 -10.38 22.10
N PHE A 146 -10.66 -11.07 23.02
CA PHE A 146 -11.90 -10.56 23.61
C PHE A 146 -11.66 -9.39 24.59
N GLU A 147 -10.55 -9.38 25.33
CA GLU A 147 -10.15 -8.21 26.13
C GLU A 147 -9.89 -6.99 25.26
N MET A 148 -9.14 -7.16 24.16
CA MET A 148 -8.91 -6.10 23.17
C MET A 148 -10.24 -5.60 22.61
N LEU A 149 -11.18 -6.51 22.27
CA LEU A 149 -12.49 -6.14 21.76
C LEU A 149 -13.26 -5.29 22.77
N GLU A 150 -13.23 -5.66 24.06
CA GLU A 150 -13.86 -4.90 25.14
C GLU A 150 -13.29 -3.50 25.29
N GLN A 151 -11.96 -3.39 25.41
CA GLN A 151 -11.24 -2.12 25.52
C GLN A 151 -11.52 -1.21 24.31
N GLN A 152 -11.43 -1.77 23.11
CA GLN A 152 -11.64 -1.02 21.88
C GLN A 152 -13.11 -0.58 21.74
N THR A 153 -14.09 -1.43 22.09
CA THR A 153 -15.52 -1.05 22.09
C THR A 153 -15.78 0.10 23.05
N PHE A 154 -15.20 0.09 24.25
CA PHE A 154 -15.36 1.18 25.21
C PHE A 154 -14.82 2.51 24.65
N THR A 155 -13.59 2.50 24.13
CA THR A 155 -12.98 3.68 23.50
C THR A 155 -13.80 4.16 22.29
N LEU A 156 -14.27 3.24 21.46
CA LEU A 156 -15.06 3.54 20.28
C LEU A 156 -16.40 4.20 20.63
N ASN A 157 -17.11 3.68 21.65
CA ASN A 157 -18.34 4.28 22.18
C ASN A 157 -18.10 5.72 22.69
N LEU A 158 -16.99 5.95 23.42
CA LEU A 158 -16.64 7.28 23.91
C LEU A 158 -16.35 8.26 22.77
N LEU A 159 -15.59 7.84 21.75
CA LEU A 159 -15.28 8.66 20.59
C LEU A 159 -16.56 8.96 19.77
N ARG A 160 -17.42 7.96 19.54
CA ARG A 160 -18.68 8.17 18.81
C ARG A 160 -19.60 9.12 19.53
N LYS A 161 -19.69 9.04 20.85
CA LYS A 161 -20.49 9.98 21.65
C LYS A 161 -20.00 11.42 21.53
N LYS A 162 -18.68 11.65 21.55
CA LYS A 162 -18.09 12.98 21.27
C LYS A 162 -18.44 13.43 19.85
N LEU A 163 -18.38 12.50 18.90
CA LEU A 163 -18.99 12.52 17.56
C LEU A 163 -20.33 13.24 17.53
N SER A 164 -21.30 12.53 18.09
CA SER A 164 -22.71 12.91 18.10
C SER A 164 -22.91 14.28 18.77
N GLN A 165 -22.12 14.62 19.79
CA GLN A 165 -22.16 15.93 20.45
C GLN A 165 -21.69 17.06 19.52
N ILE A 166 -20.62 16.85 18.76
CA ILE A 166 -20.12 17.83 17.79
C ILE A 166 -21.14 18.02 16.65
N GLU A 167 -21.72 16.93 16.15
CA GLU A 167 -22.78 16.96 15.12
C GLU A 167 -24.02 17.71 15.59
N ALA A 168 -24.46 17.47 16.83
CA ALA A 168 -25.61 18.16 17.41
C ALA A 168 -25.39 19.68 17.54
N LEU A 169 -24.14 20.10 17.75
CA LEU A 169 -23.77 21.52 17.82
C LEU A 169 -23.65 22.16 16.43
N ASN A 170 -23.29 21.38 15.41
CA ASN A 170 -23.15 21.85 14.02
C ASN A 170 -23.89 20.91 13.04
N PRO A 171 -25.23 20.95 12.97
CA PRO A 171 -26.01 19.99 12.18
C PRO A 171 -25.77 20.05 10.67
N GLU A 172 -25.26 21.18 10.16
CA GLU A 172 -24.91 21.34 8.74
C GLU A 172 -23.55 20.70 8.39
N ASP A 173 -22.73 20.40 9.40
CA ASP A 173 -21.40 19.80 9.31
C ASP A 173 -21.44 18.31 9.67
N ASN A 174 -22.24 17.53 8.94
CA ASN A 174 -22.22 16.07 9.07
C ASN A 174 -20.81 15.56 8.74
N PHE A 175 -20.18 14.85 9.68
CA PHE A 175 -18.81 14.35 9.50
C PHE A 175 -18.68 13.39 8.31
N LEU A 176 -19.76 12.76 7.86
CA LEU A 176 -19.79 11.93 6.65
C LEU A 176 -19.71 12.75 5.36
N GLY A 177 -20.08 14.04 5.41
CA GLY A 177 -19.94 14.99 4.31
C GLY A 177 -18.59 15.71 4.29
N ILE A 178 -17.89 15.76 5.43
CA ILE A 178 -16.61 16.44 5.57
C ILE A 178 -15.49 15.54 5.04
N LYS A 179 -14.68 16.09 4.13
CA LYS A 179 -13.47 15.42 3.67
C LYS A 179 -12.44 15.42 4.81
N PRO A 180 -11.87 14.27 5.20
CA PRO A 180 -10.82 14.25 6.21
C PRO A 180 -9.67 15.17 5.82
N ASP A 181 -9.10 15.87 6.80
CA ASP A 181 -7.91 16.67 6.55
C ASP A 181 -6.68 15.76 6.37
N TYR A 182 -6.37 15.47 5.11
CA TYR A 182 -5.22 14.65 4.76
C TYR A 182 -3.88 15.32 5.07
N CYS A 183 -3.85 16.63 5.32
CA CYS A 183 -2.63 17.28 5.81
C CYS A 183 -2.30 16.82 7.23
N LEU A 184 -3.31 16.64 8.10
CA LEU A 184 -3.13 16.09 9.45
C LEU A 184 -2.61 14.65 9.42
N LEU A 185 -3.09 13.83 8.48
CA LEU A 185 -2.57 12.47 8.32
C LEU A 185 -1.11 12.48 7.86
N SER A 186 -0.77 13.34 6.91
CA SER A 186 0.62 13.47 6.45
C SER A 186 1.53 13.99 7.56
N SER A 187 1.10 14.96 8.38
CA SER A 187 1.91 15.44 9.50
C SER A 187 2.07 14.37 10.56
N GLY A 188 1.00 13.67 10.93
CA GLY A 188 1.06 12.56 11.88
C GLY A 188 1.98 11.42 11.41
N LEU A 189 2.03 11.16 10.09
CA LEU A 189 3.00 10.22 9.54
C LEU A 189 4.45 10.74 9.66
N GLN A 190 4.70 12.03 9.42
CA GLN A 190 6.04 12.59 9.63
C GLN A 190 6.47 12.51 11.09
N ASP A 191 5.53 12.74 12.01
CA ASP A 191 5.78 12.63 13.44
C ASP A 191 6.12 11.18 13.81
N PHE A 192 5.33 10.20 13.35
CA PHE A 192 5.65 8.78 13.51
C PHE A 192 7.06 8.44 12.98
N LEU A 193 7.40 8.87 11.76
CA LEU A 193 8.70 8.59 11.15
C LEU A 193 9.85 9.15 12.00
N ARG A 194 9.73 10.40 12.44
CA ARG A 194 10.75 11.07 13.26
C ARG A 194 10.91 10.42 14.62
N ASP A 195 9.80 10.16 15.31
CA ASP A 195 9.80 9.64 16.68
C ASP A 195 10.35 8.21 16.75
N HIS A 196 10.28 7.46 15.64
CA HIS A 196 10.77 6.09 15.54
C HIS A 196 12.10 5.96 14.75
N GLY A 197 12.76 7.08 14.44
CA GLY A 197 14.08 7.07 13.81
C GLY A 197 14.10 6.63 12.34
N PHE A 198 12.98 6.74 11.63
CA PHE A 198 12.93 6.58 10.18
C PHE A 198 13.25 7.89 9.47
N ALA A 199 13.71 7.80 8.21
CA ALA A 199 13.88 8.97 7.37
C ALA A 199 12.53 9.69 7.17
N SER A 200 12.42 10.91 7.67
CA SER A 200 11.26 11.79 7.53
C SER A 200 11.48 12.76 6.37
N PHE A 201 10.61 12.71 5.36
CA PHE A 201 10.72 13.51 4.14
C PHE A 201 9.37 13.64 3.43
N GLY A 202 9.22 14.68 2.61
CA GLY A 202 8.05 14.86 1.75
C GLY A 202 6.75 15.23 2.49
N LYS A 203 5.65 15.29 1.75
CA LYS A 203 4.30 15.60 2.27
C LYS A 203 3.25 14.56 1.91
N PHE A 204 3.66 13.44 1.28
CA PHE A 204 2.83 12.29 0.95
C PHE A 204 1.42 12.64 0.46
N ARG A 205 1.32 13.58 -0.48
CA ARG A 205 0.03 14.16 -0.90
C ARG A 205 -0.90 13.08 -1.45
N LEU A 206 -1.98 12.82 -0.72
CA LEU A 206 -3.01 11.86 -1.14
C LEU A 206 -3.75 12.33 -2.39
N ARG A 207 -4.00 11.38 -3.30
CA ARG A 207 -4.80 11.58 -4.50
C ARG A 207 -6.02 10.66 -4.53
N TYR A 208 -6.99 10.98 -5.37
CA TYR A 208 -8.12 10.09 -5.64
C TYR A 208 -7.91 9.36 -6.96
N TRP A 209 -8.12 8.04 -6.93
CA TRP A 209 -8.14 7.25 -8.14
C TRP A 209 -9.54 7.32 -8.77
N ARG A 210 -9.69 8.18 -9.78
CA ARG A 210 -10.96 8.37 -10.50
C ARG A 210 -11.06 7.44 -11.71
N PRO A 211 -12.27 7.03 -12.13
CA PRO A 211 -13.60 7.41 -11.60
C PRO A 211 -13.96 6.69 -10.29
N GLU A 212 -15.04 7.14 -9.64
CA GLU A 212 -15.55 6.56 -8.39
C GLU A 212 -15.89 5.08 -8.51
N GLY A 213 -15.42 4.28 -7.55
CA GLY A 213 -15.69 2.85 -7.44
C GLY A 213 -14.79 1.95 -8.27
N ILE A 214 -13.88 2.48 -9.09
CA ILE A 214 -13.06 1.66 -9.98
C ILE A 214 -12.08 0.76 -9.21
N LEU A 215 -11.50 1.23 -8.09
CA LEU A 215 -10.66 0.39 -7.26
C LEU A 215 -11.52 -0.56 -6.42
N LEU A 216 -12.64 -0.05 -5.86
CA LEU A 216 -13.53 -0.85 -5.02
C LEU A 216 -14.09 -2.06 -5.76
N ARG A 217 -14.47 -1.89 -7.02
CA ARG A 217 -14.94 -2.98 -7.90
C ARG A 217 -13.82 -3.94 -8.31
N ASN A 218 -12.56 -3.57 -8.10
CA ASN A 218 -11.40 -4.46 -8.21
C ASN A 218 -10.93 -4.94 -6.81
N SER A 219 -11.83 -4.91 -5.81
CA SER A 219 -11.59 -5.39 -4.45
C SER A 219 -10.40 -4.73 -3.74
N THR A 220 -10.16 -3.46 -4.05
CA THR A 220 -9.04 -2.66 -3.55
C THR A 220 -9.56 -1.28 -3.10
N ALA A 221 -9.17 -0.80 -1.92
CA ALA A 221 -9.65 0.50 -1.40
C ALA A 221 -8.72 1.68 -1.73
N GLY A 222 -7.44 1.39 -1.88
CA GLY A 222 -6.39 2.35 -2.21
C GLY A 222 -5.22 1.69 -2.91
N MET A 223 -4.33 2.51 -3.46
CA MET A 223 -3.13 2.04 -4.14
C MET A 223 -2.07 3.12 -4.10
N TYR A 224 -0.87 2.75 -3.66
CA TYR A 224 0.35 3.47 -3.93
C TYR A 224 0.87 3.08 -5.32
N PHE A 225 1.07 4.06 -6.21
CA PHE A 225 1.59 3.80 -7.55
C PHE A 225 3.11 4.04 -7.62
N PRO A 226 3.98 3.01 -7.67
CA PRO A 226 5.43 3.20 -7.49
C PRO A 226 6.12 4.07 -8.54
N PHE A 227 5.60 4.13 -9.76
CA PHE A 227 6.22 4.87 -10.85
C PHE A 227 6.03 6.39 -10.77
N THR A 228 4.95 6.84 -10.14
CA THR A 228 4.76 8.26 -9.81
C THR A 228 4.98 8.53 -8.34
N GLY A 229 4.88 7.51 -7.49
CA GLY A 229 4.90 7.60 -6.04
C GLY A 229 3.64 8.25 -5.46
N GLU A 230 2.49 8.18 -6.13
CA GLU A 230 1.27 8.78 -5.60
C GLU A 230 0.50 7.78 -4.72
N PRO A 231 0.30 8.07 -3.42
CA PRO A 231 -0.66 7.32 -2.61
C PRO A 231 -2.08 7.74 -3.03
N THR A 232 -2.93 6.78 -3.34
CA THR A 232 -4.29 7.03 -3.81
C THR A 232 -5.34 6.21 -3.09
N ILE A 233 -6.55 6.77 -2.95
CA ILE A 233 -7.72 6.00 -2.52
C ILE A 233 -8.87 6.15 -3.52
N ASP A 234 -9.81 5.20 -3.49
CA ASP A 234 -11.04 5.33 -4.25
C ASP A 234 -11.90 6.46 -3.65
N PRO A 235 -12.39 7.42 -4.46
CA PRO A 235 -13.24 8.49 -3.94
C PRO A 235 -14.58 7.97 -3.40
N GLY A 236 -15.04 6.79 -3.84
CA GLY A 236 -16.28 6.14 -3.42
C GLY A 236 -16.16 5.34 -2.13
N LEU A 237 -14.96 5.26 -1.55
CA LEU A 237 -14.73 4.64 -0.25
C LEU A 237 -15.57 5.36 0.82
N HIS A 238 -16.12 4.63 1.80
CA HIS A 238 -16.95 5.25 2.84
C HIS A 238 -16.11 6.25 3.65
N PRO A 239 -16.63 7.44 4.03
CA PRO A 239 -15.88 8.44 4.79
C PRO A 239 -15.14 7.90 6.01
N LEU A 240 -15.80 7.06 6.83
CA LEU A 240 -15.20 6.39 8.00
C LEU A 240 -14.04 5.43 7.69
N GLN A 241 -13.85 5.04 6.43
CA GLN A 241 -12.74 4.19 6.00
C GLN A 241 -11.59 5.01 5.40
N LYS A 242 -11.85 6.24 4.95
CA LYS A 242 -10.85 7.07 4.24
C LYS A 242 -9.62 7.39 5.08
N PRO A 243 -9.71 7.81 6.36
CA PRO A 243 -8.52 8.17 7.14
C PRO A 243 -7.53 7.00 7.29
N PHE A 244 -8.02 5.82 7.65
CA PHE A 244 -7.19 4.64 7.80
C PHE A 244 -6.57 4.22 6.48
N THR A 245 -7.37 4.07 5.41
CA THR A 245 -6.85 3.67 4.09
C THR A 245 -5.87 4.72 3.53
N ALA A 246 -6.16 6.01 3.68
CA ALA A 246 -5.24 7.07 3.25
C ALA A 246 -3.89 6.97 3.98
N SER A 247 -3.92 6.79 5.31
CA SER A 247 -2.70 6.67 6.12
C SER A 247 -1.90 5.42 5.74
N HIS A 248 -2.58 4.31 5.43
CA HIS A 248 -1.96 3.09 4.93
C HIS A 248 -1.22 3.31 3.61
N GLU A 249 -1.86 3.95 2.62
CA GLU A 249 -1.21 4.23 1.33
C GLU A 249 -0.07 5.25 1.48
N MET A 250 -0.20 6.21 2.38
CA MET A 250 0.89 7.14 2.72
C MET A 250 2.08 6.39 3.37
N ALA A 251 1.83 5.35 4.17
CA ALA A 251 2.89 4.51 4.73
C ALA A 251 3.69 3.78 3.61
N HIS A 252 3.02 3.30 2.56
CA HIS A 252 3.71 2.81 1.37
C HIS A 252 4.52 3.89 0.65
N ALA A 253 4.00 5.12 0.59
CA ALA A 253 4.71 6.26 0.04
C ALA A 253 5.95 6.66 0.86
N ALA A 254 5.96 6.37 2.17
CA ALA A 254 7.14 6.48 3.03
C ALA A 254 8.15 5.32 2.84
N GLY A 255 7.84 4.36 1.97
CA GLY A 255 8.73 3.25 1.60
C GLY A 255 8.57 2.00 2.46
N PHE A 256 7.49 1.89 3.23
CA PHE A 256 7.16 0.65 3.92
C PHE A 256 6.49 -0.34 2.96
N THR A 257 6.92 -1.60 3.04
CA THR A 257 6.52 -2.65 2.09
C THR A 257 5.69 -3.76 2.73
N ASP A 258 5.72 -3.88 4.06
CA ASP A 258 4.91 -4.85 4.80
C ASP A 258 3.51 -4.30 5.08
N GLU A 259 2.49 -5.00 4.58
CA GLU A 259 1.07 -4.63 4.73
C GLU A 259 0.64 -4.52 6.20
N GLY A 260 1.13 -5.41 7.07
CA GLY A 260 0.83 -5.39 8.50
C GLY A 260 1.40 -4.16 9.17
N PHE A 261 2.66 -3.83 8.84
CA PHE A 261 3.32 -2.63 9.32
C PHE A 261 2.64 -1.35 8.79
N CYS A 262 2.26 -1.29 7.50
CA CYS A 262 1.48 -0.17 6.96
C CYS A 262 0.14 0.01 7.69
N ASN A 263 -0.54 -1.09 8.04
CA ASN A 263 -1.75 -1.04 8.86
C ASN A 263 -1.49 -0.54 10.28
N LEU A 264 -0.38 -0.96 10.92
CA LEU A 264 0.02 -0.47 12.24
C LEU A 264 0.26 1.04 12.21
N VAL A 265 1.05 1.51 11.24
CA VAL A 265 1.33 2.95 11.05
C VAL A 265 0.04 3.71 10.80
N ALA A 266 -0.86 3.19 9.95
CA ALA A 266 -2.14 3.82 9.67
C ALA A 266 -3.01 3.99 10.92
N TRP A 267 -3.08 2.96 11.75
CA TRP A 267 -3.77 3.02 13.03
C TRP A 267 -3.13 4.06 13.95
N LEU A 268 -1.82 4.00 14.17
CA LEU A 268 -1.07 4.93 15.04
C LEU A 268 -1.25 6.39 14.61
N VAL A 269 -1.13 6.69 13.31
CA VAL A 269 -1.34 8.04 12.76
C VAL A 269 -2.75 8.53 13.04
N CYS A 270 -3.75 7.66 12.89
CA CYS A 270 -5.14 8.03 13.13
C CYS A 270 -5.46 8.24 14.62
N ILE A 271 -5.02 7.34 15.51
CA ILE A 271 -5.36 7.43 16.94
C ILE A 271 -4.65 8.57 17.68
N HIS A 272 -3.49 9.01 17.18
CA HIS A 272 -2.77 10.17 17.71
C HIS A 272 -3.17 11.51 17.04
N SER A 273 -4.13 11.48 16.09
CA SER A 273 -4.60 12.70 15.45
C SER A 273 -5.35 13.61 16.42
N GLU A 274 -5.17 14.92 16.28
CA GLU A 274 -5.93 15.90 17.06
C GLU A 274 -7.42 15.92 16.66
N ASP A 275 -7.75 15.48 15.44
CA ASP A 275 -9.10 15.42 14.91
C ASP A 275 -9.87 14.21 15.49
N ASN A 276 -11.04 14.46 16.10
CA ASN A 276 -11.86 13.41 16.72
C ASN A 276 -12.40 12.41 15.66
N PHE A 277 -12.70 12.86 14.45
CA PHE A 277 -13.24 12.02 13.37
C PHE A 277 -12.17 11.08 12.81
N ILE A 278 -10.94 11.60 12.61
CA ILE A 278 -9.80 10.77 12.22
C ILE A 278 -9.51 9.71 13.29
N ARG A 279 -9.50 10.09 14.57
CA ARG A 279 -9.34 9.13 15.69
C ARG A 279 -10.43 8.07 15.70
N TYR A 280 -11.68 8.48 15.56
CA TYR A 280 -12.81 7.55 15.52
C TYR A 280 -12.70 6.58 14.33
N ALA A 281 -12.39 7.08 13.14
CA ALA A 281 -12.21 6.26 11.94
C ALA A 281 -11.06 5.25 12.09
N GLY A 282 -9.93 5.66 12.65
CA GLY A 282 -8.80 4.77 12.95
C GLY A 282 -9.16 3.71 13.99
N GLN A 283 -9.82 4.10 15.07
CA GLN A 283 -10.25 3.17 16.11
C GLN A 283 -11.30 2.19 15.59
N LEU A 284 -12.24 2.64 14.75
CA LEU A 284 -13.25 1.80 14.10
C LEU A 284 -12.57 0.79 13.17
N ALA A 285 -11.53 1.19 12.44
CA ALA A 285 -10.78 0.28 11.58
C ALA A 285 -10.16 -0.86 12.40
N LEU A 286 -9.37 -0.55 13.45
CA LEU A 286 -8.79 -1.57 14.33
C LEU A 286 -9.87 -2.44 14.99
N TRP A 287 -10.95 -1.82 15.49
CA TRP A 287 -12.07 -2.54 16.08
C TRP A 287 -12.68 -3.56 15.12
N ARG A 288 -12.83 -3.23 13.82
CA ARG A 288 -13.34 -4.17 12.81
C ARG A 288 -12.40 -5.36 12.59
N TYR A 289 -11.07 -5.17 12.69
CA TYR A 289 -10.11 -6.29 12.68
C TYR A 289 -10.32 -7.21 13.89
N THR A 290 -10.40 -6.63 15.09
CA THR A 290 -10.60 -7.39 16.35
C THR A 290 -11.96 -8.10 16.38
N ALA A 291 -13.03 -7.41 15.99
CA ALA A 291 -14.38 -7.96 15.91
C ALA A 291 -14.44 -9.14 14.93
N ARG A 292 -13.75 -9.04 13.79
CA ARG A 292 -13.65 -10.16 12.83
C ARG A 292 -12.92 -11.34 13.44
N ALA A 293 -11.76 -11.13 14.08
CA ALA A 293 -11.01 -12.19 14.75
C ALA A 293 -11.83 -12.86 15.87
N ALA A 294 -12.45 -12.07 16.74
CA ALA A 294 -13.34 -12.56 17.80
C ALA A 294 -14.51 -13.39 17.24
N SER A 295 -15.13 -12.95 16.15
CA SER A 295 -16.24 -13.67 15.50
C SER A 295 -15.84 -15.04 14.94
N GLN A 296 -14.56 -15.18 14.53
CA GLN A 296 -14.01 -16.43 13.99
C GLN A 296 -13.58 -17.38 15.10
N LEU A 297 -13.08 -16.85 16.22
CA LEU A 297 -12.64 -17.64 17.37
C LEU A 297 -13.82 -18.18 18.18
N ASN A 298 -14.78 -17.33 18.54
CA ASN A 298 -15.98 -17.74 19.28
C ASN A 298 -17.19 -16.89 18.89
N ARG A 299 -17.99 -17.43 17.96
CA ARG A 299 -19.14 -16.74 17.39
C ARG A 299 -20.21 -16.40 18.42
N GLU A 300 -20.51 -17.30 19.35
CA GLU A 300 -21.55 -17.13 20.37
C GLU A 300 -21.18 -16.03 21.36
N ARG A 301 -19.96 -16.08 21.92
CA ARG A 301 -19.42 -15.03 22.80
C ARG A 301 -19.40 -13.68 22.11
N TYR A 302 -19.01 -13.65 20.83
CA TYR A 302 -19.02 -12.44 20.02
C TYR A 302 -20.43 -11.85 19.84
N VAL A 303 -21.46 -12.66 19.51
CA VAL A 303 -22.86 -12.17 19.42
C VAL A 303 -23.28 -11.53 20.73
N ALA A 304 -23.13 -12.27 21.83
CA ALA A 304 -23.55 -11.83 23.15
C ALA A 304 -22.84 -10.54 23.58
N PHE A 305 -21.55 -10.40 23.25
CA PHE A 305 -20.78 -9.19 23.51
C PHE A 305 -21.31 -8.00 22.70
N ILE A 306 -21.49 -8.14 21.39
CA ILE A 306 -21.93 -7.06 20.51
C ILE A 306 -23.33 -6.58 20.87
N ASP A 307 -24.26 -7.50 21.15
CA ASP A 307 -25.63 -7.15 21.51
C ASP A 307 -25.73 -6.42 22.86
N LYS A 308 -24.74 -6.62 23.75
CA LYS A 308 -24.72 -5.99 25.07
C LYS A 308 -23.98 -4.65 25.10
N TYR A 309 -22.87 -4.51 24.35
CA TYR A 309 -21.93 -3.41 24.56
C TYR A 309 -21.74 -2.47 23.36
N LEU A 310 -22.15 -2.85 22.15
CA LEU A 310 -22.02 -1.99 20.98
C LEU A 310 -23.18 -0.99 20.93
N SER A 311 -22.90 0.31 20.83
CA SER A 311 -23.96 1.31 20.72
C SER A 311 -24.72 1.23 19.38
N ASP A 312 -25.97 1.66 19.38
CA ASP A 312 -26.81 1.73 18.17
C ASP A 312 -26.21 2.67 17.11
N GLU A 313 -25.53 3.74 17.53
CA GLU A 313 -24.85 4.68 16.65
C GLU A 313 -23.72 4.00 15.86
N ILE A 314 -22.89 3.19 16.53
CA ILE A 314 -21.83 2.43 15.86
C ILE A 314 -22.44 1.35 14.98
N ARG A 315 -23.52 0.69 15.42
CA ARG A 315 -24.24 -0.28 14.60
C ARG A 315 -24.76 0.36 13.31
N SER A 316 -25.27 1.59 13.38
CA SER A 316 -25.68 2.38 12.21
C SER A 316 -24.50 2.72 11.30
N ASP A 317 -23.36 3.14 11.86
CA ASP A 317 -22.14 3.42 11.08
C ASP A 317 -21.62 2.16 10.35
N LEU A 318 -21.71 0.99 10.97
CA LEU A 318 -21.32 -0.28 10.35
C LEU A 318 -22.25 -0.67 9.19
N LEU A 319 -23.56 -0.43 9.36
CA LEU A 319 -24.56 -0.64 8.31
C LEU A 319 -24.32 0.31 7.13
N SER A 320 -24.04 1.60 7.39
CA SER A 320 -23.77 2.56 6.31
C SER A 320 -22.50 2.22 5.53
N ILE A 321 -21.46 1.72 6.20
CA ILE A 321 -20.26 1.19 5.53
C ILE A 321 -20.62 0.00 4.64
N GLN A 322 -21.47 -0.91 5.11
CA GLN A 322 -21.92 -2.05 4.33
C GLN A 322 -22.73 -1.62 3.10
N GLU A 323 -23.73 -0.75 3.28
CA GLU A 323 -24.55 -0.21 2.19
C GLU A 323 -23.70 0.51 1.15
N ASN A 324 -22.70 1.30 1.59
CA ASN A 324 -21.78 1.95 0.66
C ASN A 324 -20.95 0.95 -0.14
N ARG A 325 -20.47 -0.13 0.49
CA ARG A 325 -19.76 -1.20 -0.22
C ARG A 325 -20.65 -1.87 -1.27
N ASP A 326 -21.92 -2.09 -0.95
CA ASP A 326 -22.86 -2.78 -1.84
C ASP A 326 -23.21 -1.94 -3.11
N ARG A 327 -22.94 -0.63 -3.10
CA ARG A 327 -23.01 0.24 -4.30
C ARG A 327 -21.94 -0.08 -5.35
N PHE A 328 -20.85 -0.75 -4.96
CA PHE A 328 -19.68 -1.03 -5.79
C PHE A 328 -19.37 -2.53 -5.86
N PRO A 329 -20.25 -3.36 -6.45
CA PRO A 329 -20.01 -4.80 -6.54
C PRO A 329 -18.78 -5.11 -7.40
N ASP A 330 -17.99 -6.09 -6.95
CA ASP A 330 -16.79 -6.55 -7.63
C ASP A 330 -17.06 -6.90 -9.10
N PHE A 331 -16.16 -6.52 -10.01
CA PHE A 331 -16.22 -6.93 -11.42
C PHE A 331 -16.03 -8.43 -11.59
N PHE A 332 -15.20 -9.05 -10.73
CA PHE A 332 -14.88 -10.47 -10.79
C PHE A 332 -15.00 -11.11 -9.40
N PRO A 333 -16.23 -11.36 -8.92
CA PRO A 333 -16.46 -11.94 -7.60
C PRO A 333 -15.71 -13.27 -7.43
N GLY A 334 -14.89 -13.38 -6.39
CA GLY A 334 -14.16 -14.60 -6.05
C GLY A 334 -12.83 -14.84 -6.79
N LEU A 335 -12.48 -14.02 -7.80
CA LEU A 335 -11.16 -14.12 -8.46
C LEU A 335 -10.03 -13.77 -7.49
N GLN A 336 -10.17 -12.68 -6.73
CA GLN A 336 -9.18 -12.26 -5.74
C GLN A 336 -9.02 -13.32 -4.65
N ARG A 337 -10.11 -13.91 -4.15
CA ARG A 337 -10.05 -15.00 -3.16
C ARG A 337 -9.23 -16.17 -3.70
N ARG A 338 -9.46 -16.60 -4.95
CA ARG A 338 -8.66 -17.65 -5.58
C ARG A 338 -7.19 -17.28 -5.76
N VAL A 339 -6.88 -16.05 -6.19
CA VAL A 339 -5.49 -15.57 -6.34
C VAL A 339 -4.79 -15.50 -4.98
N TYR A 340 -5.47 -14.98 -3.97
CA TYR A 340 -4.99 -14.85 -2.60
C TYR A 340 -4.77 -16.22 -1.94
N ASP A 341 -5.73 -17.14 -2.05
CA ASP A 341 -5.61 -18.52 -1.57
C ASP A 341 -4.46 -19.25 -2.28
N THR A 342 -4.28 -19.01 -3.59
CA THR A 342 -3.16 -19.58 -4.35
C THR A 342 -1.81 -19.01 -3.89
N TYR A 343 -1.73 -17.70 -3.65
CA TYR A 343 -0.55 -17.02 -3.14
C TYR A 343 -0.16 -17.52 -1.74
N LEU A 344 -1.14 -17.61 -0.83
CA LEU A 344 -0.94 -18.12 0.53
C LEU A 344 -0.50 -19.59 0.52
N ARG A 345 -1.14 -20.44 -0.29
CA ARG A 345 -0.74 -21.86 -0.45
C ARG A 345 0.66 -22.01 -1.05
N ALA A 346 1.02 -21.17 -2.03
CA ALA A 346 2.35 -21.16 -2.63
C ALA A 346 3.46 -20.69 -1.67
N HIS A 347 3.09 -20.01 -0.59
CA HIS A 347 4.02 -19.51 0.43
C HIS A 347 3.85 -20.20 1.79
N GLY A 348 3.14 -21.33 1.84
CA GLY A 348 3.01 -22.17 3.03
C GLY A 348 2.17 -21.56 4.17
N VAL A 349 1.38 -20.53 3.87
CA VAL A 349 0.54 -19.85 4.85
C VAL A 349 -0.89 -20.41 4.74
N SER A 350 -1.43 -20.96 5.83
CA SER A 350 -2.78 -21.54 5.84
C SER A 350 -3.87 -20.45 5.72
N GLU A 351 -4.95 -20.77 5.00
CA GLU A 351 -6.10 -19.89 4.77
C GLU A 351 -6.66 -19.30 6.08
N GLY A 352 -6.92 -17.99 6.07
CA GLY A 352 -7.73 -17.29 7.08
C GLY A 352 -6.97 -16.64 8.25
N ILE A 353 -5.70 -16.98 8.48
CA ILE A 353 -4.93 -16.55 9.68
C ILE A 353 -3.96 -15.39 9.39
N ALA A 354 -3.59 -15.17 8.14
CA ALA A 354 -2.34 -14.47 7.79
C ALA A 354 -2.32 -12.94 7.92
N SER A 355 -3.40 -12.22 7.56
CA SER A 355 -3.36 -10.75 7.49
C SER A 355 -4.02 -10.05 8.68
N TYR A 356 -5.14 -10.57 9.17
CA TYR A 356 -5.91 -9.94 10.25
C TYR A 356 -5.26 -10.11 11.61
N ASN A 357 -4.72 -11.30 11.89
CA ASN A 357 -3.96 -11.52 13.12
C ASN A 357 -2.66 -10.70 13.11
N ASN A 358 -2.10 -10.39 11.94
CA ASN A 358 -0.84 -9.63 11.87
C ASN A 358 -0.97 -8.23 12.46
N LEU A 359 -2.03 -7.48 12.13
CA LEU A 359 -2.23 -6.15 12.72
C LEU A 359 -2.42 -6.24 14.24
N LEU A 360 -3.26 -7.14 14.74
CA LEU A 360 -3.50 -7.27 16.18
C LEU A 360 -2.22 -7.65 16.93
N MET A 361 -1.43 -8.59 16.39
CA MET A 361 -0.14 -8.99 16.97
C MET A 361 0.85 -7.83 16.98
N LEU A 362 0.87 -7.03 15.92
CA LEU A 362 1.73 -5.85 15.82
C LEU A 362 1.31 -4.75 16.79
N VAL A 363 0.01 -4.51 16.95
CA VAL A 363 -0.51 -3.54 17.93
C VAL A 363 -0.13 -3.95 19.34
N GLU A 364 -0.36 -5.22 19.72
CA GLU A 364 0.01 -5.73 21.05
C GLU A 364 1.52 -5.64 21.32
N SER A 365 2.33 -6.03 20.33
CA SER A 365 3.79 -5.96 20.41
C SER A 365 4.29 -4.51 20.51
N TYR A 366 3.65 -3.59 19.79
CA TYR A 366 3.97 -2.17 19.82
C TYR A 366 3.63 -1.57 21.18
N SER A 367 2.40 -1.77 21.66
CA SER A 367 1.97 -1.31 22.99
C SER A 367 2.88 -1.85 24.08
N ALA A 368 3.20 -3.15 24.08
CA ALA A 368 4.09 -3.75 25.09
C ALA A 368 5.52 -3.16 25.12
N ARG A 369 5.95 -2.50 24.04
CA ARG A 369 7.29 -1.93 23.91
C ARG A 369 7.33 -0.42 24.19
N PHE A 370 6.31 0.31 23.77
CA PHE A 370 6.32 1.77 23.73
C PHE A 370 5.29 2.43 24.66
N GLU A 371 4.33 1.67 25.20
CA GLU A 371 3.34 2.11 26.20
C GLU A 371 3.58 1.41 27.54
#